data_AF-A0A497TC56-F1
#
_entry.id   AF-A0A497TC56-F1
#
_cell.length_a   1.000
_cell.length_b   1.000
_cell.length_c   1.000
_cell.angle_alpha   90.00
_cell.angle_beta   90.00
_cell.angle_gamma   90.00
#
_symmetry.space_group_name_H-M   'P 1'
#
loop_
_entity.id
_entity.type
_entity.pdbx_description
1 polymer ?
#
loop_
_entity_poly.entity_id
_entity_poly.type
_entity_poly.pdbx_seq_one_letter_code
_entity_poly.pdbx_strand_id
1 'polypeptide(L)' 'MISQAAKKVLRKFVLCDNCLGRCFSQLLTGLTNAERGRIIRSFLALEYEAREFRIRPENFYGFRFRHGKRFRKK' A
#
# COMPACT_ATOMS: atom_id res chain seq x y z
N MET A 1 7.37 0.92 12.83
CA MET A 1 7.52 -0.15 11.81
C MET A 1 7.10 0.34 10.43
N ILE A 2 7.64 -0.22 9.33
CA ILE A 2 7.38 0.21 7.93
C ILE A 2 5.88 0.20 7.60
N SER A 3 5.13 -0.84 8.01
CA SER A 3 3.68 -0.93 7.71
C SER A 3 2.88 0.21 8.34
N GLN A 4 3.22 0.62 9.57
CA GLN A 4 2.55 1.73 10.26
C GLN A 4 2.79 3.07 9.53
N ALA A 5 4.03 3.33 9.11
CA ALA A 5 4.38 4.52 8.35
C ALA A 5 3.64 4.54 6.99
N ALA A 6 3.64 3.43 6.26
CA ALA A 6 2.97 3.32 4.97
C ALA A 6 1.45 3.50 5.10
N LYS A 7 0.82 2.89 6.11
CA LYS A 7 -0.60 3.11 6.44
C LYS A 7 -0.91 4.57 6.74
N LYS A 8 -0.05 5.27 7.49
CA LYS A 8 -0.25 6.70 7.81
C LYS A 8 -0.28 7.56 6.55
N VAL A 9 0.60 7.28 5.59
CA VAL A 9 0.65 7.98 4.30
C VAL A 9 -0.58 7.65 3.44
N LEU A 10 -0.87 6.36 3.25
CA LEU A 10 -1.94 5.90 2.35
C LEU A 10 -3.36 6.10 2.91
N ARG A 11 -3.49 6.41 4.20
CA ARG A 11 -4.73 6.93 4.78
C ARG A 11 -5.08 8.33 4.29
N LYS A 12 -4.07 9.16 3.98
CA LYS A 12 -4.24 10.56 3.57
C LYS A 12 -4.22 10.70 2.05
N PHE A 13 -3.30 10.00 1.40
CA PHE A 13 -3.02 10.16 -0.02
C PHE A 13 -3.29 8.88 -0.81
N VAL A 14 -3.70 9.02 -2.06
CA VAL A 14 -3.66 7.95 -3.05
C VAL A 14 -2.40 8.16 -3.85
N LEU A 15 -1.45 7.22 -3.74
CA LEU A 15 -0.15 7.33 -4.37
C LEU A 15 -0.01 6.24 -5.43
N CYS A 16 0.67 6.55 -6.53
CA CYS A 16 1.22 5.53 -7.43
C CYS A 16 2.44 4.86 -6.80
N ASP A 17 2.91 3.77 -7.39
CA ASP A 17 4.05 3.01 -6.87
C ASP A 17 5.35 3.84 -6.81
N ASN A 18 5.62 4.70 -7.80
CA ASN A 18 6.77 5.61 -7.77
C ASN A 18 6.75 6.56 -6.56
N CYS A 19 5.62 7.22 -6.30
CA CYS A 19 5.50 8.15 -5.16
C CYS A 19 5.57 7.41 -3.83
N LEU A 20 4.93 6.24 -3.73
CA LEU A 20 5.00 5.40 -2.54
C LEU A 20 6.43 4.95 -2.27
N GLY A 21 7.15 4.46 -3.27
CA GLY A 21 8.55 4.06 -3.11
C GLY A 21 9.46 5.23 -2.73
N ARG A 22 9.24 6.43 -3.29
CA ARG A 22 10.01 7.63 -2.94
C ARG A 22 9.94 7.94 -1.44
N CYS A 23 8.77 7.75 -0.80
CA CYS A 23 8.61 7.93 0.65
C CYS A 23 9.49 6.98 1.50
N PHE A 24 9.98 5.88 0.91
CA PHE A 24 10.78 4.84 1.56
C PHE A 24 12.13 4.62 0.85
N SER A 25 12.62 5.64 0.13
CA SER A 25 13.86 5.59 -0.67
C SER A 25 15.10 5.27 0.15
N GLN A 26 15.09 5.55 1.47
CA GLN A 26 16.21 5.29 2.39
C GLN A 26 16.33 3.83 2.86
N LEU A 27 15.39 2.96 2.49
CA LEU A 27 15.49 1.51 2.73
C LEU A 27 16.22 0.86 1.53
N LEU A 28 16.64 -0.41 1.59
CA LEU A 28 17.12 -1.26 0.46
C LEU A 28 17.67 -0.56 -0.82
N THR A 29 18.94 -0.77 -1.19
CA THR A 29 19.49 -0.33 -2.49
C THR A 29 19.20 -1.31 -3.62
N GLY A 30 19.39 -0.90 -4.88
CA GLY A 30 19.18 -1.75 -6.07
C GLY A 30 17.74 -1.87 -6.57
N LEU A 31 16.79 -1.20 -5.91
CA LEU A 31 15.38 -1.14 -6.33
C LEU A 31 15.03 0.26 -6.81
N THR A 32 14.31 0.34 -7.93
CA THR A 32 13.62 1.56 -8.35
C THR A 32 12.53 1.95 -7.36
N ASN A 33 12.11 3.21 -7.38
CA ASN A 33 10.98 3.67 -6.58
C ASN A 33 9.69 2.90 -6.93
N ALA A 34 9.45 2.59 -8.21
CA ALA A 34 8.29 1.82 -8.64
C ALA A 34 8.26 0.41 -8.02
N GLU A 35 9.36 -0.34 -8.10
CA GLU A 35 9.44 -1.69 -7.54
C GLU A 35 9.22 -1.69 -6.03
N ARG A 36 9.90 -0.77 -5.33
CA ARG A 36 9.77 -0.60 -3.88
C ARG A 36 8.34 -0.26 -3.47
N GLY A 37 7.71 0.68 -4.16
CA GLY A 37 6.31 1.04 -3.89
C GLY A 37 5.38 -0.13 -4.13
N ARG A 38 5.58 -0.88 -5.22
CA ARG A 38 4.80 -2.08 -5.54
C ARG A 38 4.94 -3.14 -4.44
N ILE A 39 6.14 -3.40 -3.95
CA ILE A 39 6.40 -4.35 -2.84
C ILE A 39 5.62 -3.92 -1.59
N ILE A 40 5.74 -2.65 -1.19
CA ILE A 40 5.04 -2.12 -0.01
C ILE A 40 3.52 -2.23 -0.18
N ARG A 41 2.99 -1.93 -1.38
CA ARG A 41 1.55 -2.03 -1.66
C ARG A 41 1.06 -3.48 -1.61
N SER A 42 1.79 -4.41 -2.21
CA SER A 42 1.48 -5.85 -2.16
C SER A 42 1.45 -6.36 -0.73
N PHE A 43 2.45 -6.00 0.08
CA PHE A 43 2.49 -6.36 1.49
C PHE A 43 1.28 -5.81 2.27
N LEU A 44 0.95 -4.54 2.07
CA LEU A 44 -0.22 -3.93 2.72
C LEU A 44 -1.55 -4.53 2.22
N ALA A 45 -1.65 -4.94 0.96
CA ALA A 45 -2.83 -5.61 0.44
C ALA A 45 -3.03 -6.96 1.14
N LEU A 46 -1.97 -7.78 1.26
CA LEU A 46 -2.00 -9.03 2.02
C LEU A 46 -2.39 -8.79 3.49
N GLU A 47 -1.77 -7.80 4.12
CA GLU A 47 -2.08 -7.46 5.52
C GLU A 47 -3.54 -7.00 5.68
N TYR A 48 -4.07 -6.23 4.72
CA TYR A 48 -5.45 -5.74 4.72
C TYR A 48 -6.45 -6.87 4.54
N GLU A 49 -6.14 -7.83 3.67
CA GLU A 49 -6.98 -9.02 3.47
C GLU A 49 -7.05 -9.88 4.72
N ALA A 50 -5.91 -10.09 5.38
CA ALA A 50 -5.82 -10.82 6.64
C ALA A 50 -6.53 -10.08 7.79
N ARG A 51 -6.38 -8.75 7.86
CA ARG A 51 -7.01 -7.90 8.87
C ARG A 51 -7.26 -6.50 8.35
N GLU A 52 -8.53 -6.13 8.24
CA GLU A 52 -8.92 -4.79 7.79
C GLU A 52 -8.36 -3.68 8.69
N PHE A 53 -7.93 -2.59 8.05
CA PHE A 53 -7.51 -1.38 8.73
C PHE A 53 -7.89 -0.15 7.93
N ARG A 54 -7.98 1.01 8.60
CA ARG A 54 -8.31 2.27 7.92
C ARG A 54 -7.21 2.63 6.92
N ILE A 55 -7.58 2.70 5.64
CA ILE A 55 -6.75 3.11 4.50
C ILE A 55 -7.67 3.54 3.37
N ARG A 56 -7.19 4.36 2.43
CA ARG A 56 -7.94 4.69 1.21
C ARG A 56 -7.94 3.50 0.26
N PRO A 57 -9.11 2.89 -0.05
CA PRO A 57 -9.26 1.74 -0.94
C PRO A 57 -8.57 1.85 -2.30
N GLU A 58 -8.54 3.06 -2.85
CA GLU A 58 -7.97 3.32 -4.17
C GLU A 58 -6.47 3.02 -4.22
N ASN A 59 -5.81 2.91 -3.05
CA ASN A 59 -4.43 2.44 -2.95
C ASN A 59 -4.26 0.94 -3.17
N PHE A 60 -5.31 0.14 -3.37
CA PHE A 60 -5.17 -1.28 -3.69
C PHE A 60 -5.48 -1.58 -5.16
N TYR A 61 -5.19 -0.65 -6.06
CA TYR A 61 -5.34 -0.87 -7.49
C TYR A 61 -4.56 -2.11 -7.95
N GLY A 62 -5.13 -2.85 -8.89
CA GLY A 62 -4.51 -4.04 -9.47
C GLY A 62 -4.52 -5.28 -8.57
N PHE A 63 -5.08 -5.23 -7.36
CA PHE A 63 -5.30 -6.41 -6.53
C PHE A 63 -6.75 -6.89 -6.58
N ARG A 64 -6.92 -8.21 -6.55
CA ARG A 64 -8.23 -8.88 -6.43
C ARG A 64 -8.23 -9.63 -5.10
N PHE A 65 -9.04 -9.16 -4.15
CA PHE A 65 -9.22 -9.81 -2.85
C PHE A 65 -10.12 -11.03 -2.98
N ARG A 66 -9.78 -12.13 -2.31
CA ARG A 66 -10.46 -13.42 -2.41
C ARG A 66 -11.90 -13.37 -1.93
N HIS A 67 -12.16 -12.62 -0.86
CA HIS A 67 -13.49 -12.53 -0.23
C HIS A 67 -14.30 -11.31 -0.68
N GLY A 68 -14.26 -10.94 -1.96
CA GLY A 68 -15.21 -10.00 -2.59
C GLY A 68 -15.47 -8.71 -1.80
N LYS A 69 -14.51 -8.24 -0.99
CA LYS A 69 -14.72 -7.16 -0.04
C LYS A 69 -14.87 -5.87 -0.84
N ARG A 70 -16.12 -5.52 -1.18
CA ARG A 70 -16.48 -4.19 -1.66
C ARG A 70 -15.99 -3.23 -0.60
N PHE A 71 -14.96 -2.45 -0.94
CA PHE A 71 -14.49 -1.35 -0.13
C PHE A 71 -15.69 -0.48 0.22
N ARG A 72 -16.15 -0.57 1.48
CA ARG A 72 -17.22 0.30 1.96
C ARG A 72 -16.67 1.72 1.92
N LYS A 73 -17.11 2.50 0.93
CA LYS A 73 -17.00 3.96 0.97
C LYS A 73 -17.79 4.39 2.20
N LYS A 74 -17.08 4.69 3.29
CA LYS A 74 -17.64 5.38 4.46
C LYS A 74 -17.69 6.86 4.16
#